data_AF-A0A832YUN8-F1
#
_entry.id   AF-A0A832YUN8-F1
#
_cell.length_a   1.000
_cell.length_b   1.000
_cell.length_c   1.000
_cell.angle_alpha   90.00
_cell.angle_beta   90.00
_cell.angle_gamma   90.00
#
_symmetry.space_group_name_H-M   'P 1'
#
loop_
_entity.id
_entity.type
_entity.pdbx_description
1 polymer ?
#
loop_
_entity_poly.entity_id
_entity_poly.type
_entity_poly.pdbx_seq_one_letter_code
_entity_poly.pdbx_strand_id
1 'polypeptide(L)'
;MATVLPINEEEKMSIIAGLRSRVPATKLVTLKKIADIADLRPESLQYLEMTDKRSMNEIIQSIEKICNMEQDEVIKREALISLEKVKKALGTKFNMELPLCNNCNQAIDLGWKYCTNCGSKIADMVFENVERCDNCKNYISESWIYCAHCSNLLKEEIETHPTCPKCKRSVDPSWMVCPYCGHRLKRVKP
;
A
#
# COMPACT_ATOMS: atom_id res chain seq x y z
N MET A 1 21.86 13.14 11.01
CA MET A 1 21.10 13.29 9.75
C MET A 1 21.01 11.91 9.11
N ALA A 2 19.82 11.30 9.07
CA ALA A 2 19.70 9.85 8.84
C ALA A 2 19.69 9.49 7.34
N THR A 3 20.74 8.83 6.88
CA THR A 3 20.69 7.98 5.68
C THR A 3 19.86 6.75 5.98
N VAL A 4 19.10 6.29 5.00
CA VAL A 4 18.28 5.06 5.14
C VAL A 4 19.18 3.88 5.49
N LEU A 5 18.69 3.00 6.35
CA LEU A 5 19.33 1.72 6.63
C LEU A 5 18.75 0.67 5.68
N PRO A 6 19.39 0.37 4.54
CA PRO A 6 18.84 -0.57 3.56
C PRO A 6 18.76 -1.98 4.15
N ILE A 7 17.86 -2.80 3.60
CA ILE A 7 17.90 -4.25 3.82
C ILE A 7 19.12 -4.77 3.04
N ASN A 8 20.12 -5.25 3.76
CA ASN A 8 21.33 -5.78 3.15
C ASN A 8 21.11 -7.19 2.57
N GLU A 9 22.07 -7.71 1.81
CA GLU A 9 21.94 -9.01 1.15
C GLU A 9 21.74 -10.16 2.14
N GLU A 10 22.42 -10.14 3.29
CA GLU A 10 22.28 -11.18 4.31
C GLU A 10 20.88 -11.20 4.92
N GLU A 11 20.36 -10.03 5.29
CA GLU A 11 19.01 -9.88 5.83
C GLU A 11 17.95 -10.27 4.80
N LYS A 12 18.15 -9.88 3.54
CA LYS A 12 17.28 -10.25 2.41
C LYS A 12 17.22 -11.77 2.22
N MET A 13 18.38 -12.42 2.18
CA MET A 13 18.47 -13.88 2.01
C MET A 13 17.86 -14.62 3.22
N SER A 14 18.08 -14.11 4.43
CA SER A 14 17.46 -14.62 5.66
C SER A 14 15.93 -14.53 5.60
N ILE A 15 15.37 -13.42 5.13
CA ILE A 15 13.92 -13.23 4.95
C ILE A 15 13.36 -14.24 3.94
N ILE A 16 13.96 -14.33 2.76
CA ILE A 16 13.47 -15.23 1.69
C ILE A 16 13.54 -16.70 2.14
N ALA A 17 14.65 -17.10 2.76
CA ALA A 17 14.81 -18.45 3.29
C ALA A 17 13.80 -18.76 4.40
N GLY A 18 13.56 -17.81 5.30
CA GLY A 18 12.62 -17.94 6.41
C GLY A 18 11.17 -18.11 5.96
N LEU A 19 10.72 -17.32 4.97
CA LEU A 19 9.37 -17.44 4.38
C LEU A 19 9.15 -18.80 3.70
N ARG A 20 10.21 -19.37 3.10
CA ARG A 20 10.18 -20.68 2.42
C ARG A 20 10.39 -21.87 3.36
N SER A 21 10.71 -21.61 4.64
CA SER A 21 11.02 -22.66 5.59
C SER A 21 9.84 -23.61 5.78
N ARG A 22 10.12 -24.91 5.88
CA ARG A 22 9.10 -25.89 6.27
C ARG A 22 8.80 -25.85 7.77
N VAL A 23 9.62 -25.16 8.56
CA VAL A 23 9.48 -25.05 10.01
C VAL A 23 8.50 -23.91 10.35
N PRO A 24 7.34 -24.21 10.98
CA PRO A 24 6.33 -23.21 11.34
C PRO A 24 6.87 -22.02 12.14
N ALA A 25 7.70 -22.30 13.16
CA ALA A 25 8.29 -21.27 14.01
C ALA A 25 9.20 -20.32 13.22
N THR A 26 9.97 -20.82 12.26
CA THR A 26 10.83 -19.99 11.40
C THR A 26 9.99 -19.05 10.55
N LYS A 27 8.94 -19.55 9.88
CA LYS A 27 8.01 -18.70 9.12
C LYS A 27 7.43 -17.60 10.00
N LEU A 28 6.93 -17.95 11.18
CA LEU A 28 6.30 -17.01 12.09
C LEU A 28 7.26 -15.90 12.53
N VAL A 29 8.49 -16.25 12.94
CA VAL A 29 9.52 -15.27 13.33
C VAL A 29 9.90 -14.38 12.14
N THR A 30 10.01 -14.95 10.94
CA THR A 30 10.30 -14.17 9.74
C THR A 30 9.17 -13.20 9.38
N LEU A 31 7.91 -13.62 9.47
CA LEU A 31 6.75 -12.75 9.24
C LEU A 31 6.71 -11.58 10.22
N LYS A 32 6.95 -11.84 11.52
CA LYS A 32 7.08 -10.79 12.55
C LYS A 32 8.22 -9.82 12.25
N LYS A 33 9.40 -10.34 11.89
CA LYS A 33 10.53 -9.51 11.49
C LYS A 33 10.18 -8.59 10.31
N ILE A 34 9.47 -9.09 9.30
CA ILE A 34 9.04 -8.27 8.16
C ILE A 34 8.04 -7.19 8.61
N ALA A 35 7.08 -7.55 9.46
CA ALA A 35 6.12 -6.61 10.04
C ALA A 35 6.83 -5.50 10.85
N ASP A 36 7.83 -5.85 11.67
CA ASP A 36 8.62 -4.90 12.45
C ASP A 36 9.43 -3.96 11.54
N ILE A 37 10.00 -4.48 10.45
CA ILE A 37 10.67 -3.64 9.44
C ILE A 37 9.68 -2.64 8.83
N ALA A 38 8.47 -3.09 8.49
CA ALA A 38 7.44 -2.25 7.91
C ALA A 38 6.94 -1.16 8.86
N ASP A 39 6.88 -1.41 10.17
CA ASP A 39 6.48 -0.41 11.16
C ASP A 39 7.62 0.54 11.54
N LEU A 40 8.82 0.01 11.80
CA LEU A 40 9.93 0.78 12.38
C LEU A 40 10.79 1.48 11.32
N ARG A 41 10.93 0.89 10.13
CA ARG A 41 11.76 1.42 9.03
C ARG A 41 11.14 1.13 7.64
N PRO A 42 9.91 1.59 7.37
CA PRO A 42 9.23 1.39 6.08
C PRO A 42 10.04 1.89 4.87
N GLU A 43 10.88 2.92 5.06
CA GLU A 43 11.83 3.39 4.05
C GLU A 43 12.74 2.30 3.48
N SER A 44 13.09 1.28 4.27
CA SER A 44 13.99 0.21 3.86
C SER A 44 13.33 -0.73 2.86
N LEU A 45 12.02 -0.98 3.00
CA LEU A 45 11.22 -1.77 2.07
C LEU A 45 10.99 -1.01 0.77
N GLN A 46 10.66 0.28 0.85
CA GLN A 46 10.49 1.11 -0.35
C GLN A 46 11.82 1.24 -1.11
N TYR A 47 12.93 1.43 -0.42
CA TYR A 47 14.24 1.43 -1.06
C TYR A 47 14.53 0.09 -1.74
N LEU A 48 14.25 -1.04 -1.08
CA LEU A 48 14.43 -2.37 -1.68
C LEU A 48 13.54 -2.57 -2.92
N GLU A 49 12.31 -2.06 -2.95
CA GLU A 49 11.44 -2.12 -4.13
C GLU A 49 12.04 -1.37 -5.32
N MET A 50 12.62 -0.20 -5.06
CA MET A 50 13.22 0.63 -6.09
C MET A 50 14.54 0.05 -6.62
N THR A 51 15.37 -0.54 -5.75
CA THR A 51 16.71 -1.04 -6.15
C THR A 51 16.71 -2.50 -6.58
N ASP A 52 15.85 -3.34 -6.00
CA ASP A 52 15.76 -4.78 -6.27
C ASP A 52 14.29 -5.24 -6.19
N LYS A 53 13.53 -4.76 -7.17
CA LYS A 53 12.11 -5.09 -7.35
C LYS A 53 11.84 -6.60 -7.40
N ARG A 54 12.81 -7.38 -7.91
CA ARG A 54 12.70 -8.85 -8.00
C ARG A 54 12.59 -9.45 -6.61
N SER A 55 13.51 -9.10 -5.71
CA SER A 55 13.49 -9.60 -4.34
C SER A 55 12.25 -9.14 -3.57
N MET A 56 11.80 -7.90 -3.76
CA MET A 56 10.55 -7.44 -3.14
C MET A 56 9.33 -8.24 -3.59
N ASN A 57 9.20 -8.48 -4.90
CA ASN A 57 8.10 -9.28 -5.42
C ASN A 57 8.17 -10.74 -4.91
N GLU A 58 9.37 -11.30 -4.77
CA GLU A 58 9.56 -12.64 -4.21
C GLU A 58 9.13 -12.72 -2.73
N ILE A 59 9.41 -11.68 -1.93
CA ILE A 59 8.93 -11.56 -0.55
C ILE A 59 7.39 -11.51 -0.53
N ILE A 60 6.78 -10.61 -1.31
CA ILE A 60 5.32 -10.42 -1.35
C ILE A 60 4.62 -11.72 -1.78
N GLN A 61 5.07 -12.35 -2.87
CA GLN A 61 4.49 -13.59 -3.37
C GLN A 61 4.63 -14.73 -2.35
N SER A 62 5.75 -14.78 -1.62
CA SER A 62 5.95 -15.79 -0.58
C SER A 62 4.99 -15.59 0.59
N ILE A 63 4.74 -14.35 1.01
CA ILE A 63 3.74 -14.03 2.05
C ILE A 63 2.33 -14.36 1.56
N GLU A 64 1.96 -13.96 0.33
CA GLU A 64 0.65 -14.27 -0.26
C GLU A 64 0.41 -15.77 -0.38
N LYS A 65 1.44 -16.54 -0.73
CA LYS A 65 1.37 -18.01 -0.74
C LYS A 65 1.08 -18.58 0.65
N ILE A 66 1.68 -18.03 1.71
CA ILE A 66 1.41 -18.43 3.09
C ILE A 66 -0.05 -18.10 3.45
N CYS A 67 -0.54 -16.90 3.12
CA CYS A 67 -1.95 -16.52 3.36
C CYS A 67 -2.96 -17.50 2.74
N ASN A 68 -2.65 -18.03 1.55
CA ASN A 68 -3.57 -18.87 0.79
C ASN A 68 -3.45 -20.37 1.08
N MET A 69 -2.24 -20.87 1.39
CA MET A 69 -1.96 -22.31 1.47
C MET A 69 -1.67 -22.83 2.88
N GLU A 70 -1.40 -21.96 3.85
CA GLU A 70 -1.04 -22.38 5.21
C GLU A 70 -2.27 -22.86 5.99
N GLN A 71 -2.12 -23.99 6.68
CA GLN A 71 -3.20 -24.59 7.48
C GLN A 71 -3.20 -24.07 8.93
N ASP A 72 -2.04 -23.62 9.41
CA ASP A 72 -1.91 -23.03 10.75
C ASP A 72 -2.50 -21.60 10.75
N GLU A 73 -3.62 -21.43 11.45
CA GLU A 73 -4.35 -20.15 11.53
C GLU A 73 -3.53 -19.01 12.17
N VAL A 74 -2.58 -19.32 13.05
CA VAL A 74 -1.71 -18.30 13.67
C VAL A 74 -0.74 -17.76 12.63
N ILE A 75 -0.10 -18.64 11.86
CA ILE A 75 0.84 -18.24 10.81
C ILE A 75 0.10 -17.51 9.69
N LYS A 76 -1.07 -18.00 9.31
CA LYS A 76 -1.92 -17.35 8.30
C LYS A 76 -2.33 -15.94 8.72
N ARG A 77 -2.74 -15.75 9.98
CA ARG A 77 -3.06 -14.44 10.54
C ARG A 77 -1.86 -13.50 10.54
N GLU A 78 -0.70 -13.99 10.99
CA GLU A 78 0.53 -13.21 10.97
C GLU A 78 0.92 -12.81 9.54
N ALA A 79 0.78 -13.73 8.57
CA ALA A 79 1.05 -13.45 7.17
C ALA A 79 0.16 -12.34 6.59
N LEU A 80 -1.13 -12.33 6.93
CA LEU A 80 -2.06 -11.26 6.55
C LEU A 80 -1.62 -9.91 7.12
N ILE A 81 -1.25 -9.87 8.41
CA ILE A 81 -0.77 -8.64 9.09
C ILE A 81 0.53 -8.15 8.43
N SER A 82 1.51 -9.04 8.22
CA SER A 82 2.76 -8.70 7.56
C SER A 82 2.53 -8.18 6.15
N LEU A 83 1.64 -8.80 5.38
CA LEU A 83 1.31 -8.39 4.01
C LEU A 83 0.70 -6.99 3.97
N GLU A 84 -0.25 -6.71 4.86
CA GLU A 84 -0.89 -5.40 4.98
C GLU A 84 0.14 -4.32 5.31
N LYS A 85 0.99 -4.55 6.31
CA LYS A 85 2.05 -3.62 6.72
C LYS A 85 3.06 -3.38 5.60
N VAL A 86 3.48 -4.42 4.88
CA VAL A 86 4.39 -4.29 3.73
C VAL A 86 3.75 -3.47 2.61
N LYS A 87 2.50 -3.75 2.24
CA LYS A 87 1.76 -2.98 1.22
C LYS A 87 1.63 -1.50 1.63
N LYS A 88 1.31 -1.24 2.90
CA LYS A 88 1.28 0.11 3.47
C LYS A 88 2.64 0.80 3.38
N ALA A 89 3.73 0.10 3.74
CA ALA A 89 5.09 0.63 3.69
C ALA A 89 5.56 0.93 2.26
N LEU A 90 5.17 0.13 1.27
CA LEU A 90 5.53 0.36 -0.13
C LEU A 90 4.79 1.55 -0.77
N GLY A 91 3.83 2.13 -0.07
CA GLY A 91 3.01 3.20 -0.62
C GLY A 91 2.19 2.75 -1.82
N THR A 92 1.96 1.43 -1.97
CA THR A 92 0.88 0.96 -2.84
C THR A 92 -0.39 1.57 -2.28
N LYS A 93 -0.89 2.63 -2.94
CA LYS A 93 -2.06 3.43 -2.57
C LYS A 93 -3.37 2.63 -2.68
N PHE A 94 -3.37 1.40 -2.19
CA PHE A 94 -4.50 0.49 -2.18
C PHE A 94 -4.58 -0.16 -0.80
N ASN A 95 -4.70 0.69 0.21
CA ASN A 95 -5.68 0.44 1.25
C ASN A 95 -6.72 1.57 1.18
N MET A 96 -7.31 1.74 -0.01
CA MET A 96 -8.62 2.39 -0.07
C MET A 96 -9.58 1.30 0.38
N GLU A 97 -10.24 1.50 1.52
CA GLU A 97 -11.46 0.77 1.80
C GLU A 97 -12.39 0.98 0.60
N LEU A 98 -12.45 -0.01 -0.28
CA LEU A 98 -13.29 0.06 -1.47
C LEU A 98 -14.73 0.11 -0.96
N PRO A 99 -15.52 1.14 -1.33
CA PRO A 99 -16.92 1.21 -0.93
C PRO A 99 -17.62 -0.10 -1.30
N LEU A 100 -18.35 -0.65 -0.35
CA LEU A 100 -19.10 -1.89 -0.55
C LEU A 100 -20.55 -1.53 -0.85
N CYS A 101 -21.16 -2.27 -1.77
CA CYS A 101 -22.58 -2.11 -2.04
C CYS A 101 -23.41 -2.43 -0.79
N ASN A 102 -24.22 -1.49 -0.30
CA ASN A 102 -25.08 -1.68 0.88
C ASN A 102 -26.10 -2.82 0.73
N ASN A 103 -26.34 -3.32 -0.48
CA ASN A 103 -27.28 -4.41 -0.75
C ASN A 103 -26.62 -5.79 -0.89
N CYS A 104 -25.49 -5.89 -1.60
CA CYS A 104 -24.85 -7.18 -1.90
C CYS A 104 -23.42 -7.33 -1.36
N ASN A 105 -22.91 -6.31 -0.67
CA ASN A 105 -21.56 -6.25 -0.09
C ASN A 105 -20.39 -6.41 -1.08
N GLN A 106 -20.64 -6.37 -2.39
CA GLN A 106 -19.58 -6.38 -3.39
C GLN A 106 -18.89 -5.00 -3.45
N ALA A 107 -17.56 -5.00 -3.63
CA ALA A 107 -16.81 -3.78 -3.90
C ALA A 107 -17.33 -3.06 -5.16
N ILE A 108 -17.50 -1.75 -5.06
CA ILE A 108 -18.03 -0.90 -6.14
C ILE A 108 -17.10 0.29 -6.41
N ASP A 109 -17.09 0.72 -7.67
CA ASP A 109 -16.44 1.98 -8.07
C ASP A 109 -17.45 3.13 -7.97
N LEU A 110 -17.07 4.22 -7.31
CA LEU A 110 -17.91 5.40 -7.13
C LEU A 110 -18.22 6.14 -8.44
N GLY A 111 -17.47 5.86 -9.51
CA GLY A 111 -17.71 6.38 -10.86
C GLY A 111 -18.88 5.70 -11.57
N TRP A 112 -19.39 4.59 -11.05
CA TRP A 112 -20.51 3.87 -11.65
C TRP A 112 -21.87 4.40 -11.17
N LYS A 113 -22.89 4.24 -12.02
CA LYS A 113 -24.29 4.58 -11.68
C LYS A 113 -24.98 3.47 -10.89
N TYR A 114 -24.63 2.22 -11.17
CA TYR A 114 -25.26 1.02 -10.63
C TYR A 114 -24.19 0.01 -10.19
N CYS A 115 -24.48 -0.77 -9.16
CA CYS A 115 -23.66 -1.91 -8.77
C CYS A 115 -23.66 -2.96 -9.90
N THR A 116 -22.49 -3.37 -10.35
CA THR A 116 -22.34 -4.37 -11.43
C THR A 116 -22.79 -5.78 -11.03
N ASN A 117 -22.83 -6.07 -9.72
CA ASN A 117 -23.25 -7.37 -9.22
C ASN A 117 -24.77 -7.47 -9.03
N CYS A 118 -25.40 -6.50 -8.38
CA CYS A 118 -26.83 -6.57 -8.01
C CYS A 118 -27.73 -5.52 -8.67
N GLY A 119 -27.18 -4.61 -9.49
CA GLY A 119 -27.95 -3.57 -10.19
C GLY A 119 -28.48 -2.43 -9.32
N SER A 120 -28.21 -2.43 -8.01
CA SER A 120 -28.67 -1.37 -7.09
C SER A 120 -28.00 -0.03 -7.43
N LYS A 121 -28.76 1.07 -7.34
CA LYS A 121 -28.28 2.43 -7.60
C LYS A 121 -27.28 2.86 -6.52
N ILE A 122 -26.11 3.31 -6.95
CA ILE A 122 -25.04 3.71 -6.02
C ILE A 122 -25.35 5.06 -5.37
N ALA A 123 -26.03 5.97 -6.08
CA ALA A 123 -26.36 7.30 -5.57
C ALA A 123 -27.26 7.30 -4.31
N ASP A 124 -28.05 6.23 -4.15
CA ASP A 124 -29.03 6.04 -3.06
C ASP A 124 -28.39 5.35 -1.83
N MET A 125 -27.14 4.89 -1.94
CA MET A 125 -26.41 4.26 -0.83
C MET A 125 -25.85 5.31 0.13
N VAL A 126 -25.50 4.87 1.34
CA VAL A 126 -24.88 5.70 2.37
C VAL A 126 -23.50 5.14 2.67
N PHE A 127 -22.48 5.99 2.54
CA PHE A 127 -21.08 5.70 2.88
C PHE A 127 -20.61 6.75 3.90
N GLU A 128 -20.09 6.32 5.05
CA GLU A 128 -19.72 7.23 6.16
C GLU A 128 -18.48 8.09 5.87
N ASN A 129 -17.54 7.58 5.08
CA ASN A 129 -16.24 8.22 4.81
C ASN A 129 -16.05 8.58 3.32
N VAL A 130 -17.13 8.89 2.61
CA VAL A 130 -17.05 9.24 1.18
C VAL A 130 -17.74 10.58 0.93
N GLU A 131 -16.95 11.54 0.46
CA GLU A 131 -17.43 12.88 0.11
C GLU A 131 -18.32 12.87 -1.14
N ARG A 132 -19.11 13.94 -1.30
CA ARG A 132 -19.93 14.18 -2.50
C ARG A 132 -19.38 15.39 -3.24
N CYS A 133 -19.42 15.33 -4.57
CA CYS A 133 -19.06 16.47 -5.42
C CYS A 133 -19.95 17.67 -5.13
N ASP A 134 -19.38 18.85 -4.93
CA ASP A 134 -20.13 20.08 -4.68
C ASP A 134 -21.08 20.45 -5.83
N ASN A 135 -20.70 20.12 -7.06
CA ASN A 135 -21.47 20.44 -8.26
C ASN A 135 -22.60 19.42 -8.52
N CYS A 136 -22.28 18.13 -8.73
CA CYS A 136 -23.28 17.13 -9.14
C CYS A 136 -23.85 16.28 -8.00
N LYS A 137 -23.37 16.44 -6.76
CA LYS A 137 -23.79 15.70 -5.55
C LYS A 137 -23.61 14.17 -5.59
N ASN A 138 -22.96 13.62 -6.63
CA ASN A 138 -22.54 12.22 -6.65
C ASN A 138 -21.32 12.00 -5.75
N TYR A 139 -21.16 10.76 -5.28
CA TYR A 139 -19.98 10.35 -4.53
C TYR A 139 -18.69 10.51 -5.36
N ILE A 140 -17.62 10.92 -4.69
CA ILE A 140 -16.30 11.13 -5.28
C ILE A 140 -15.25 10.28 -4.60
N SER A 141 -14.24 9.84 -5.36
CA SER A 141 -13.04 9.24 -4.80
C SER A 141 -12.04 10.32 -4.39
N GLU A 142 -11.36 10.13 -3.27
CA GLU A 142 -10.25 10.98 -2.86
C GLU A 142 -9.11 11.06 -3.88
N SER A 143 -8.99 10.06 -4.75
CA SER A 143 -7.95 9.99 -5.78
C SER A 143 -8.25 10.84 -7.01
N TRP A 144 -9.48 11.35 -7.17
CA TRP A 144 -9.90 12.07 -8.36
C TRP A 144 -9.51 13.56 -8.31
N ILE A 145 -8.88 14.03 -9.40
CA ILE A 145 -8.62 15.46 -9.64
C ILE A 145 -9.85 16.13 -10.26
N TYR A 146 -10.55 15.40 -11.14
CA TYR A 146 -11.80 15.80 -11.77
C TYR A 146 -12.91 14.83 -11.41
N CYS A 147 -14.13 15.34 -11.20
CA CYS A 147 -15.29 14.49 -10.95
C CYS A 147 -15.60 13.61 -12.16
N ALA A 148 -15.62 12.29 -11.99
CA ALA A 148 -15.96 11.35 -13.08
C ALA A 148 -17.39 11.52 -13.62
N HIS A 149 -18.29 12.17 -12.86
CA HIS A 149 -19.70 12.36 -13.23
C HIS A 149 -20.00 13.68 -13.92
N CYS A 150 -19.26 14.75 -13.62
CA CYS A 150 -19.55 16.10 -14.14
C CYS A 150 -18.32 16.92 -14.55
N SER A 151 -17.13 16.33 -14.48
CA SER A 151 -15.84 16.97 -14.83
C SER A 151 -15.49 18.22 -14.02
N ASN A 152 -16.21 18.52 -12.93
CA ASN A 152 -15.83 19.58 -12.00
C ASN A 152 -14.46 19.30 -11.38
N LEU A 153 -13.59 20.31 -11.31
CA LEU A 153 -12.31 20.21 -10.61
C LEU A 153 -12.59 19.97 -9.12
N LEU A 154 -12.04 18.89 -8.58
CA LEU A 154 -12.17 18.51 -7.17
C LEU A 154 -10.96 18.94 -6.36
N LYS A 155 -9.76 18.85 -6.94
CA LYS A 155 -8.49 19.19 -6.30
C LYS A 155 -7.58 19.89 -7.31
N GLU A 156 -6.89 20.95 -6.91
CA GLU A 156 -5.85 21.54 -7.75
C GLU A 156 -4.66 20.57 -7.89
N GLU A 157 -4.21 20.38 -9.12
CA GLU A 157 -3.03 19.58 -9.44
C GLU A 157 -1.79 20.38 -9.02
N ILE A 158 -1.35 20.21 -7.77
CA ILE A 158 -0.07 20.77 -7.34
C ILE A 158 1.03 19.86 -7.92
N GLU A 159 1.39 20.08 -9.19
CA GLU A 159 2.58 19.52 -9.81
C GLU A 159 3.86 20.20 -9.25
N THR A 160 4.05 20.16 -7.93
CA THR A 160 5.40 20.32 -7.40
C THR A 160 5.97 18.92 -7.31
N HIS A 161 6.76 18.50 -8.31
CA HIS A 161 7.68 17.39 -8.09
C HIS A 161 8.75 17.87 -7.11
N PRO A 162 8.73 17.44 -5.84
CA PRO A 162 9.76 17.86 -4.91
C PRO A 162 11.12 17.42 -5.44
N THR A 163 12.16 18.21 -5.14
CA THR A 163 13.53 17.79 -5.40
C THR A 163 14.15 17.26 -4.12
N CYS A 164 14.99 16.25 -4.24
CA CYS A 164 15.73 15.76 -3.08
C CYS A 164 16.66 16.86 -2.55
N PRO A 165 16.60 17.24 -1.27
CA PRO A 165 17.42 18.33 -0.73
C PRO A 165 18.93 18.00 -0.73
N LYS A 166 19.30 16.70 -0.80
CA LYS A 166 20.69 16.25 -0.83
C LYS A 166 21.28 16.23 -2.24
N CYS A 167 20.61 15.63 -3.22
CA CYS A 167 21.16 15.44 -4.57
C CYS A 167 20.47 16.27 -5.66
N LYS A 168 19.48 17.10 -5.30
CA LYS A 168 18.72 18.03 -6.16
C LYS A 168 17.99 17.39 -7.35
N ARG A 169 17.92 16.07 -7.43
CA ARG A 169 17.14 15.35 -8.44
C ARG A 169 15.66 15.39 -8.09
N SER A 170 14.80 15.46 -9.11
CA SER A 170 13.35 15.33 -8.96
C SER A 170 13.00 13.99 -8.33
N VAL A 171 12.07 14.01 -7.38
CA VAL A 171 11.59 12.84 -6.66
C VAL A 171 10.07 12.84 -6.62
N ASP A 172 9.48 11.66 -6.61
CA ASP A 172 8.03 11.53 -6.51
C ASP A 172 7.57 11.94 -5.09
N PRO A 173 6.48 12.74 -4.97
CA PRO A 173 5.92 13.08 -3.67
C PRO A 173 5.54 11.88 -2.81
N SER A 174 5.35 10.68 -3.37
CA SER A 174 5.03 9.44 -2.65
C SER A 174 6.25 8.77 -2.02
N TRP A 175 7.47 9.10 -2.45
CA TRP A 175 8.69 8.47 -1.96
C TRP A 175 9.08 8.96 -0.55
N MET A 176 9.40 8.02 0.33
CA MET A 176 10.04 8.26 1.64
C MET A 176 11.55 8.35 1.52
N VAL A 177 12.13 7.86 0.43
CA VAL A 177 13.58 7.80 0.18
C VAL A 177 13.90 8.23 -1.23
N CYS A 178 14.95 9.02 -1.39
CA CYS A 178 15.51 9.32 -2.70
C CYS A 178 16.24 8.08 -3.25
N PRO A 179 15.82 7.52 -4.40
CA PRO A 179 16.45 6.33 -4.98
C PRO A 179 17.88 6.59 -5.44
N TYR A 180 18.21 7.85 -5.74
CA TYR A 180 19.51 8.20 -6.29
C TYR A 180 20.60 8.36 -5.24
N CYS A 181 20.25 8.65 -3.99
CA CYS A 181 21.25 8.98 -2.96
C CYS A 181 20.93 8.46 -1.55
N GLY A 182 19.83 7.71 -1.38
CA GLY A 182 19.40 7.13 -0.10
C GLY A 182 18.99 8.16 0.96
N HIS A 183 18.76 9.42 0.56
CA HIS A 183 18.31 10.46 1.48
C HIS A 183 16.84 10.28 1.83
N ARG A 184 16.51 10.34 3.12
CA ARG A 184 15.13 10.23 3.60
C ARG A 184 14.35 11.52 3.28
N LEU A 185 13.34 11.42 2.42
CA LEU A 185 12.52 12.53 1.92
C LEU A 185 11.38 12.89 2.88
N LYS A 186 10.88 11.93 3.65
CA LYS A 186 9.78 12.11 4.62
C LYS A 186 10.14 11.54 5.97
N ARG A 187 9.65 12.17 7.04
CA ARG A 187 9.61 11.56 8.36
C ARG A 187 8.28 10.83 8.49
N VAL A 188 8.31 9.52 8.63
CA VAL A 188 7.14 8.75 9.06
C VAL A 188 6.87 9.16 10.50
N LYS A 189 5.69 9.75 10.76
CA LYS A 189 5.26 9.99 12.15
C LYS A 189 5.05 8.62 12.80
N PRO A 190 5.55 8.40 14.03
CA PRO A 190 5.34 7.16 14.76
C PRO A 190 3.86 6.91 15.02
#